data_AF-A0AAU6WT87-F1
#
_entry.id   AF-A0AAU6WT87-F1
#
_cell.length_a   1.000
_cell.length_b   1.000
_cell.length_c   1.000
_cell.angle_alpha   90.00
_cell.angle_beta   90.00
_cell.angle_gamma   90.00
#
_symmetry.space_group_name_H-M   'P 1'
#
loop_
_entity.id
_entity.type
_entity.pdbx_description
1 polymer ?
#
loop_
_entity_poly.entity_id
_entity_poly.type
_entity_poly.pdbx_seq_one_letter_code
_entity_poly.pdbx_strand_id
1 'polypeptide(L)'
;MKKLPRKLALVWDNSLSGKRRDHTKEWALLERYFKTNTSLTVKIYFLNNTFEEGQAFTIGNGNWAALKDYLSETVYDGGTDFSQLKSVKEDEILFFTDGMSSFGDLKLSWNKPTYTISSSGSINASQLKFISNATGGEFLNLNENDPAKEVRKLLVQPLKFLGIEGNDDLSEVYPSLPQTISQDFMLTGILKGNQSEVLVKFGYGNEVTETRTISLDPAEQTVKDWEISKFWAQKKLNELEIFEKKNKETIKEISRQFGLVSNNMSLMVLENVQDYVRYDIPPPVELRSAYDQIVKNNRSMKDERVKDLMADAEMMIEDLKAWWKKDYTRKENQKRYPEPGYNGTSDSTGNQRIEEVVMIGASRISGNSSMTVADAAPQADQAVDILGSKSKDIQEVVVTEALGMRKSAEMTAASSVVQSLQGRVSGISVSRASEYKVDSVKTQDISQVVSSGRINVIDVKSSAEYMKLFEKAKDAETIYNVYLDNRSSYENLPQYYFDVAQLLFSIKDKKSGLIVLSSIADLDIENEELYKLLAYKLKQAEVYDKELFVTQKVLEWRPFDPQSYRDYALALEDNGQYQQALDHLYSILMQSYTKELADRDDGIEETLLMEINGLISRYGKN
;
A
#
# COMPACT_ATOMS: atom_id res chain seq x y z
N MET A 1 21.67 2.78 -38.68
CA MET A 1 20.22 2.59 -38.95
C MET A 1 19.84 1.26 -38.34
N LYS A 2 18.78 1.21 -37.54
CA LYS A 2 18.34 -0.01 -36.85
C LYS A 2 17.59 -0.94 -37.81
N LYS A 3 17.71 -2.25 -37.62
CA LYS A 3 16.81 -3.23 -38.27
C LYS A 3 15.44 -3.15 -37.59
N LEU A 4 14.44 -2.66 -38.33
CA LEU A 4 13.09 -2.48 -37.79
C LEU A 4 12.37 -3.84 -37.61
N PRO A 5 11.55 -3.99 -36.54
CA PRO A 5 10.86 -5.24 -36.24
C PRO A 5 9.73 -5.51 -37.22
N ARG A 6 9.46 -6.80 -37.49
CA ARG A 6 8.28 -7.25 -38.26
C ARG A 6 7.09 -7.55 -37.36
N LYS A 7 7.34 -7.92 -36.10
CA LYS A 7 6.32 -8.13 -35.08
C LYS A 7 6.61 -7.22 -33.89
N LEU A 8 5.66 -6.35 -33.57
CA LEU A 8 5.76 -5.37 -32.49
C LEU A 8 4.72 -5.67 -31.42
N ALA A 9 5.15 -5.78 -30.17
CA ALA A 9 4.24 -5.75 -29.02
C ALA A 9 4.04 -4.30 -28.61
N LEU A 10 2.80 -3.86 -28.52
CA LEU A 10 2.43 -2.57 -27.95
C LEU A 10 1.70 -2.85 -26.65
N VAL A 11 2.41 -2.64 -25.54
CA VAL A 11 1.90 -2.77 -24.18
C VAL A 11 1.35 -1.41 -23.78
N TRP A 12 0.05 -1.37 -23.53
CA TRP A 12 -0.70 -0.17 -23.22
C TRP A 12 -1.23 -0.25 -21.80
N ASP A 13 -0.65 0.56 -20.92
CA ASP A 13 -1.17 0.75 -19.57
C ASP A 13 -2.52 1.48 -19.64
N ASN A 14 -3.59 0.79 -19.27
CA ASN A 14 -4.98 1.28 -19.29
C ASN A 14 -5.55 1.41 -17.88
N SER A 15 -4.70 1.62 -16.89
CA SER A 15 -5.09 2.07 -15.55
C SER A 15 -5.75 3.45 -15.56
N LEU A 16 -6.34 3.84 -14.44
CA LEU A 16 -6.99 5.12 -14.25
C LEU A 16 -5.99 6.28 -14.40
N SER A 17 -4.76 6.12 -13.91
CA SER A 17 -3.70 7.14 -14.09
C SER A 17 -3.40 7.43 -15.56
N GLY A 18 -3.53 6.42 -16.44
CA GLY A 18 -3.31 6.49 -17.88
C GLY A 18 -4.18 7.54 -18.59
N LYS A 19 -5.34 7.89 -18.03
CA LYS A 19 -6.24 8.94 -18.55
C LYS A 19 -5.61 10.34 -18.52
N ARG A 20 -4.59 10.56 -17.67
CA ARG A 20 -3.87 11.84 -17.54
C ARG A 20 -2.75 12.01 -18.58
N ARG A 21 -2.47 10.98 -19.38
CA ARG A 21 -1.44 11.00 -20.43
C ARG A 21 -1.88 11.83 -21.63
N ASP A 22 -0.90 12.43 -22.31
CA ASP A 22 -1.13 13.15 -23.56
C ASP A 22 -1.14 12.17 -24.73
N HIS A 23 -2.29 11.54 -24.94
CA HIS A 23 -2.51 10.63 -26.06
C HIS A 23 -2.29 11.30 -27.41
N THR A 24 -2.46 12.61 -27.53
CA THR A 24 -2.22 13.32 -28.81
C THR A 24 -0.75 13.23 -29.19
N LYS A 25 0.17 13.40 -28.24
CA LYS A 25 1.61 13.21 -28.46
C LYS A 25 1.97 11.76 -28.74
N GLU A 26 1.33 10.81 -28.06
CA GLU A 26 1.53 9.37 -28.29
C GLU A 26 1.09 8.96 -29.71
N TRP A 27 -0.05 9.46 -30.19
CA TRP A 27 -0.50 9.29 -31.57
C TRP A 27 0.48 9.92 -32.57
N ALA A 28 0.99 11.11 -32.28
CA ALA A 28 1.98 11.76 -33.14
C ALA A 28 3.30 10.97 -33.23
N LEU A 29 3.73 10.32 -32.13
CA LEU A 29 4.88 9.43 -32.11
C LEU A 29 4.62 8.18 -32.99
N LEU A 30 3.50 7.49 -32.76
CA LEU A 30 3.13 6.27 -33.51
C LEU A 30 2.94 6.55 -35.00
N GLU A 31 2.30 7.67 -35.35
CA GLU A 31 2.11 8.07 -36.74
C GLU A 31 3.46 8.23 -37.46
N ARG A 32 4.45 8.85 -36.81
CA ARG A 32 5.80 9.01 -37.37
C ARG A 32 6.53 7.66 -37.47
N TYR A 33 6.36 6.80 -36.47
CA TYR A 33 6.95 5.48 -36.47
C TYR A 33 6.41 4.62 -37.63
N PHE A 34 5.09 4.55 -37.82
CA PHE A 34 4.46 3.77 -38.89
C PHE A 34 4.63 4.36 -40.30
N LYS A 35 4.86 5.67 -40.43
CA LYS A 35 5.31 6.27 -41.70
C LYS A 35 6.68 5.76 -42.15
N THR A 36 7.52 5.33 -41.21
CA THR A 36 8.86 4.80 -41.50
C THR A 36 8.86 3.27 -41.55
N ASN A 37 8.26 2.60 -40.55
CA ASN A 37 8.04 1.16 -40.53
C ASN A 37 6.68 0.83 -41.15
N THR A 38 6.63 0.74 -42.49
CA THR A 38 5.37 0.70 -43.24
C THR A 38 4.72 -0.68 -43.33
N SER A 39 5.41 -1.75 -42.93
CA SER A 39 4.92 -3.12 -43.03
C SER A 39 5.31 -3.97 -41.82
N LEU A 40 4.37 -4.17 -40.91
CA LEU A 40 4.56 -4.97 -39.69
C LEU A 40 3.23 -5.46 -39.11
N THR A 41 3.30 -6.41 -38.17
CA THR A 41 2.17 -6.81 -37.33
C THR A 41 2.35 -6.24 -35.93
N VAL A 42 1.32 -5.58 -35.41
CA VAL A 42 1.28 -5.03 -34.04
C VAL A 42 0.31 -5.86 -33.21
N LYS A 43 0.78 -6.44 -32.10
CA LYS A 43 -0.05 -7.13 -31.11
C LYS A 43 -0.20 -6.23 -29.89
N ILE A 44 -1.45 -6.00 -29.46
CA ILE A 44 -1.75 -5.18 -28.30
C ILE A 44 -1.80 -6.03 -27.04
N TYR A 45 -1.28 -5.48 -25.95
CA TYR A 45 -1.40 -6.01 -24.60
C TYR A 45 -1.87 -4.88 -23.69
N PHE A 46 -2.88 -5.15 -22.86
CA PHE A 46 -3.36 -4.18 -21.88
C PHE A 46 -2.82 -4.51 -20.49
N LEU A 47 -2.42 -3.47 -19.78
CA LEU A 47 -1.92 -3.56 -18.41
C LEU A 47 -2.75 -2.67 -17.50
N ASN A 48 -3.36 -3.29 -16.50
CA ASN A 48 -3.93 -2.66 -15.32
C ASN A 48 -3.60 -3.58 -14.13
N ASN A 49 -4.59 -3.98 -13.32
CA ASN A 49 -4.46 -5.07 -12.34
C ASN A 49 -4.15 -6.43 -12.94
N THR A 50 -4.34 -6.61 -14.25
CA THR A 50 -4.04 -7.82 -14.99
C THR A 50 -3.23 -7.48 -16.24
N PHE A 51 -2.63 -8.51 -16.84
CA PHE A 51 -1.97 -8.42 -18.13
C PHE A 51 -2.73 -9.26 -19.15
N GLU A 52 -3.45 -8.59 -20.04
CA GLU A 52 -4.39 -9.20 -20.98
C GLU A 52 -3.94 -9.03 -22.43
N GLU A 53 -4.12 -10.08 -23.22
CA GLU A 53 -3.84 -10.02 -24.66
C GLU A 53 -5.00 -9.35 -25.40
N GLY A 54 -4.68 -8.27 -26.12
CA GLY A 54 -5.62 -7.59 -27.02
C GLY A 54 -5.59 -8.13 -28.45
N GLN A 55 -6.19 -7.36 -29.35
CA GLN A 55 -6.22 -7.67 -30.79
C GLN A 55 -4.85 -7.46 -31.47
N ALA A 56 -4.65 -8.15 -32.61
CA ALA A 56 -3.50 -7.94 -33.49
C ALA A 56 -3.92 -7.20 -34.77
N PHE A 57 -3.07 -6.29 -35.23
CA PHE A 57 -3.29 -5.45 -36.40
C PHE A 57 -2.15 -5.61 -37.39
N THR A 58 -2.47 -5.67 -38.68
CA THR A 58 -1.46 -5.64 -39.74
C THR A 58 -1.39 -4.24 -40.31
N ILE A 59 -0.22 -3.61 -40.18
CA ILE A 59 0.07 -2.29 -40.71
C ILE A 59 0.62 -2.47 -42.12
N GLY A 60 -0.07 -1.92 -43.11
CA GLY A 60 0.34 -1.94 -44.51
C GLY A 60 0.41 -0.52 -45.07
N ASN A 61 1.49 -0.19 -45.78
CA ASN A 61 1.78 1.16 -46.28
C ASN A 61 1.72 2.24 -45.19
N GLY A 62 2.04 1.88 -43.94
CA GLY A 62 1.96 2.77 -42.78
C GLY A 62 0.53 3.13 -42.32
N ASN A 63 -0.50 2.48 -42.87
CA ASN A 63 -1.88 2.69 -42.41
C ASN A 63 -2.13 1.98 -41.08
N TRP A 64 -2.33 2.76 -40.02
CA TRP A 64 -2.61 2.30 -38.67
C TRP A 64 -3.95 2.80 -38.12
N ALA A 65 -4.87 3.27 -38.98
CA ALA A 65 -6.15 3.84 -38.56
C ALA A 65 -6.95 2.89 -37.67
N ALA A 66 -7.09 1.62 -38.05
CA ALA A 66 -7.81 0.63 -37.25
C ALA A 66 -7.19 0.40 -35.85
N LEU A 67 -5.86 0.48 -35.75
CA LEU A 67 -5.17 0.40 -34.46
C LEU A 67 -5.42 1.67 -33.62
N LYS A 68 -5.41 2.84 -34.25
CA LYS A 68 -5.72 4.12 -33.59
C LYS A 68 -7.14 4.11 -33.02
N ASP A 69 -8.11 3.68 -33.82
CA ASP A 69 -9.52 3.62 -33.43
C ASP A 69 -9.68 2.69 -32.21
N TYR A 70 -9.08 1.50 -32.26
CA TYR A 70 -9.09 0.54 -31.15
C TYR A 70 -8.49 1.10 -29.85
N LEU A 71 -7.36 1.80 -29.93
CA LEU A 71 -6.75 2.43 -28.74
C LEU A 71 -7.58 3.64 -28.24
N SER A 72 -8.27 4.35 -29.13
CA SER A 72 -9.12 5.48 -28.74
C SER A 72 -10.41 5.06 -28.01
N GLU A 73 -10.87 3.83 -28.24
CA GLU A 73 -12.03 3.22 -27.55
C GLU A 73 -11.63 2.52 -26.24
N THR A 74 -10.35 2.56 -25.86
CA THR A 74 -9.87 1.89 -24.63
C THR A 74 -10.43 2.55 -23.38
N VAL A 75 -11.01 1.74 -22.49
CA VAL A 75 -11.47 2.18 -21.16
C VAL A 75 -10.29 2.19 -20.20
N TYR A 76 -10.06 3.35 -19.58
CA TYR A 76 -9.06 3.55 -18.54
C TYR A 76 -9.69 3.34 -17.17
N ASP A 77 -9.28 2.30 -16.45
CA ASP A 77 -9.84 1.95 -15.15
C ASP A 77 -8.97 0.98 -14.35
N GLY A 78 -9.13 1.02 -13.03
CA GLY A 78 -8.33 0.27 -12.08
C GLY A 78 -6.94 0.84 -11.88
N GLY A 79 -6.20 0.22 -10.97
CA GLY A 79 -4.78 0.48 -10.75
C GLY A 79 -3.89 -0.34 -11.67
N THR A 80 -2.59 -0.14 -11.53
CA THR A 80 -1.54 -0.83 -12.29
C THR A 80 -0.84 -1.88 -11.43
N ASP A 81 -0.68 -3.09 -11.96
CA ASP A 81 0.05 -4.19 -11.31
C ASP A 81 1.21 -4.72 -12.17
N PHE A 82 2.42 -4.20 -11.94
CA PHE A 82 3.63 -4.61 -12.65
C PHE A 82 4.08 -6.04 -12.35
N SER A 83 3.57 -6.66 -11.29
CA SER A 83 3.86 -8.07 -11.02
C SER A 83 3.17 -9.01 -12.02
N GLN A 84 2.16 -8.52 -12.75
CA GLN A 84 1.40 -9.27 -13.75
C GLN A 84 2.04 -9.27 -15.14
N LEU A 85 3.12 -8.49 -15.35
CA LEU A 85 3.80 -8.44 -16.64
C LEU A 85 4.31 -9.83 -17.06
N LYS A 86 3.84 -10.30 -18.22
CA LYS A 86 4.21 -11.61 -18.79
C LYS A 86 5.10 -11.43 -20.00
N SER A 87 5.89 -12.45 -20.32
CA SER A 87 6.70 -12.48 -21.53
C SER A 87 5.84 -12.40 -22.79
N VAL A 88 6.31 -11.63 -23.77
CA VAL A 88 5.68 -11.46 -25.08
C VAL A 88 6.49 -12.19 -26.16
N LYS A 89 5.89 -12.46 -27.32
CA LYS A 89 6.49 -13.29 -28.39
C LYS A 89 7.09 -12.47 -29.54
N GLU A 90 6.78 -11.19 -29.57
CA GLU A 90 7.14 -10.23 -30.60
C GLU A 90 8.64 -9.89 -30.56
N ASP A 91 9.12 -9.23 -31.61
CA ASP A 91 10.55 -8.93 -31.78
C ASP A 91 11.01 -7.75 -30.90
N GLU A 92 10.07 -6.83 -30.61
CA GLU A 92 10.30 -5.55 -29.94
C GLU A 92 9.04 -5.11 -29.18
N ILE A 93 9.22 -4.38 -28.09
CA ILE A 93 8.15 -3.93 -27.19
C ILE A 93 8.14 -2.40 -27.13
N LEU A 94 6.99 -1.79 -27.40
CA LEU A 94 6.70 -0.40 -27.01
C LEU A 94 5.80 -0.44 -25.79
N PHE A 95 6.27 0.08 -24.67
CA PHE A 95 5.54 0.07 -23.41
C PHE A 95 5.14 1.49 -23.02
N PHE A 96 3.84 1.78 -23.14
CA PHE A 96 3.23 3.07 -22.79
C PHE A 96 2.70 3.02 -21.36
N THR A 97 3.33 3.77 -20.44
CA THR A 97 3.00 3.80 -19.01
C THR A 97 3.59 5.06 -18.37
N ASP A 98 3.07 5.47 -17.21
CA ASP A 98 3.72 6.48 -16.36
C ASP A 98 4.86 5.88 -15.51
N GLY A 99 4.99 4.56 -15.48
CA GLY A 99 5.99 3.83 -14.71
C GLY A 99 5.62 3.64 -13.25
N MET A 100 4.39 3.93 -12.82
CA MET A 100 3.95 3.72 -11.45
C MET A 100 3.15 2.44 -11.32
N SER A 101 3.41 1.68 -10.25
CA SER A 101 2.63 0.48 -9.92
C SER A 101 1.84 0.73 -8.64
N SER A 102 0.52 0.66 -8.76
CA SER A 102 -0.42 0.82 -7.63
C SER A 102 -0.42 -0.43 -6.76
N PHE A 103 -0.23 -1.60 -7.38
CA PHE A 103 -0.08 -2.91 -6.76
C PHE A 103 1.15 -3.64 -7.32
N GLY A 104 1.74 -4.55 -6.55
CA GLY A 104 2.77 -5.48 -7.02
C GLY A 104 4.11 -4.85 -7.44
N ASP A 105 5.20 -5.50 -7.07
CA ASP A 105 6.54 -5.07 -7.51
C ASP A 105 6.84 -5.52 -8.95
N LEU A 106 7.65 -4.74 -9.65
CA LEU A 106 8.12 -5.05 -11.00
C LEU A 106 8.96 -6.34 -11.01
N LYS A 107 8.48 -7.34 -11.76
CA LYS A 107 9.22 -8.58 -12.08
C LYS A 107 9.51 -8.63 -13.57
N LEU A 108 10.62 -8.03 -13.98
CA LEU A 108 10.97 -7.93 -15.40
C LEU A 108 11.28 -9.31 -16.00
N SER A 109 10.40 -9.79 -16.86
CA SER A 109 10.51 -11.09 -17.58
C SER A 109 10.80 -10.93 -19.08
N TRP A 110 11.04 -9.70 -19.53
CA TRP A 110 11.27 -9.37 -20.92
C TRP A 110 12.75 -9.44 -21.28
N ASN A 111 13.03 -10.04 -22.44
CA ASN A 111 14.38 -10.17 -23.02
C ASN A 111 14.45 -9.58 -24.45
N LYS A 112 13.42 -8.85 -24.86
CA LYS A 112 13.31 -8.18 -26.15
C LYS A 112 13.53 -6.69 -25.95
N PRO A 113 14.15 -5.97 -26.91
CA PRO A 113 14.29 -4.52 -26.85
C PRO A 113 12.97 -3.85 -26.46
N THR A 114 12.94 -3.22 -25.28
CA THR A 114 11.75 -2.55 -24.75
C THR A 114 11.97 -1.06 -24.71
N TYR A 115 11.13 -0.32 -25.40
CA TYR A 115 11.10 1.13 -25.38
C TYR A 115 9.98 1.58 -24.47
N THR A 116 10.33 2.15 -23.32
CA THR A 116 9.37 2.72 -22.39
C THR A 116 9.02 4.13 -22.83
N ILE A 117 7.74 4.44 -22.90
CA ILE A 117 7.22 5.69 -23.45
C ILE A 117 6.24 6.26 -22.43
N SER A 118 6.49 7.50 -22.03
CA SER A 118 5.57 8.23 -21.14
C SER A 118 5.31 9.63 -21.67
N SER A 119 4.06 10.05 -21.56
CA SER A 119 3.59 11.41 -21.83
C SER A 119 2.96 12.06 -20.58
N SER A 120 3.05 11.39 -19.43
CA SER A 120 2.48 11.85 -18.15
C SER A 120 3.32 12.97 -17.53
N GLY A 121 2.65 13.87 -16.79
CA GLY A 121 3.30 14.88 -15.95
C GLY A 121 3.90 14.31 -14.66
N SER A 122 3.36 13.19 -14.16
CA SER A 122 3.88 12.46 -13.01
C SER A 122 4.39 11.11 -13.50
N ILE A 123 5.68 10.83 -13.31
CA ILE A 123 6.38 9.69 -13.93
C ILE A 123 7.44 9.13 -12.98
N ASN A 124 7.54 7.80 -12.90
CA ASN A 124 8.71 7.13 -12.33
C ASN A 124 9.80 6.89 -13.39
N ALA A 125 10.60 7.92 -13.68
CA ALA A 125 11.59 7.87 -14.75
C ALA A 125 12.71 6.85 -14.48
N SER A 126 13.07 6.62 -13.21
CA SER A 126 14.08 5.65 -12.81
C SER A 126 13.68 4.23 -13.20
N GLN A 127 12.43 3.85 -12.91
CA GLN A 127 11.90 2.54 -13.27
C GLN A 127 11.78 2.34 -14.79
N LEU A 128 11.31 3.36 -15.53
CA LEU A 128 11.21 3.28 -17.00
C LEU A 128 12.57 3.21 -17.69
N LYS A 129 13.57 3.93 -17.18
CA LYS A 129 14.96 3.83 -17.65
C LYS A 129 15.54 2.46 -17.35
N PHE A 130 15.27 1.90 -16.16
CA PHE A 130 15.71 0.55 -15.81
C PHE A 130 15.18 -0.50 -16.78
N ILE A 131 13.86 -0.53 -17.02
CA ILE A 131 13.22 -1.51 -17.92
C ILE A 131 13.82 -1.43 -19.33
N SER A 132 13.94 -0.21 -19.86
CA SER A 132 14.44 -0.02 -21.22
C SER A 132 15.93 -0.36 -21.36
N ASN A 133 16.77 0.05 -20.41
CA ASN A 133 18.20 -0.28 -20.42
C ASN A 133 18.46 -1.77 -20.24
N ALA A 134 17.77 -2.43 -19.30
CA ALA A 134 17.92 -3.85 -19.01
C ALA A 134 17.54 -4.75 -20.20
N THR A 135 16.69 -4.25 -21.09
CA THR A 135 16.21 -5.01 -22.27
C THR A 135 16.87 -4.57 -23.59
N GLY A 136 17.75 -3.57 -23.56
CA GLY A 136 18.44 -3.05 -24.74
C GLY A 136 17.65 -2.01 -25.55
N GLY A 137 16.51 -1.52 -25.07
CA GLY A 137 15.76 -0.38 -25.64
C GLY A 137 16.12 0.97 -25.02
N GLU A 138 15.24 1.96 -25.12
CA GLU A 138 15.44 3.31 -24.56
C GLU A 138 14.15 3.91 -23.98
N PHE A 139 14.32 4.83 -23.03
CA PHE A 139 13.22 5.60 -22.47
C PHE A 139 12.94 6.88 -23.29
N LEU A 140 11.67 7.07 -23.65
CA LEU A 140 11.13 8.21 -24.38
C LEU A 140 10.21 9.03 -23.46
N ASN A 141 10.61 10.27 -23.17
CA ASN A 141 9.80 11.21 -22.39
C ASN A 141 9.12 12.22 -23.33
N LEU A 142 7.86 11.96 -23.69
CA LEU A 142 7.05 12.83 -24.54
C LEU A 142 6.45 14.02 -23.77
N ASN A 143 6.45 13.99 -22.44
CA ASN A 143 6.04 15.14 -21.65
C ASN A 143 7.03 16.31 -21.85
N GLU A 144 8.33 16.02 -21.80
CA GLU A 144 9.41 16.99 -21.95
C GLU A 144 9.88 17.21 -23.41
N ASN A 145 9.78 16.18 -24.26
CA ASN A 145 10.38 16.20 -25.59
C ASN A 145 9.33 16.09 -26.71
N ASP A 146 9.65 16.70 -27.85
CA ASP A 146 8.82 16.63 -29.05
C ASP A 146 8.83 15.20 -29.65
N PRO A 147 7.65 14.57 -29.89
CA PRO A 147 7.54 13.28 -30.59
C PRO A 147 8.34 13.21 -31.90
N ALA A 148 8.53 14.35 -32.57
CA ALA A 148 9.33 14.48 -33.78
C ALA A 148 10.79 14.07 -33.62
N LYS A 149 11.36 14.39 -32.45
CA LYS A 149 12.76 14.12 -32.13
C LYS A 149 12.87 12.74 -31.49
N GLU A 150 11.95 12.41 -30.60
CA GLU A 150 11.94 11.15 -29.83
C GLU A 150 11.76 9.91 -30.72
N VAL A 151 10.98 9.99 -31.82
CA VAL A 151 10.81 8.84 -32.75
C VAL A 151 12.15 8.30 -33.27
N ARG A 152 13.21 9.13 -33.32
CA ARG A 152 14.54 8.69 -33.77
C ARG A 152 15.11 7.58 -32.88
N LYS A 153 14.79 7.56 -31.57
CA LYS A 153 15.20 6.50 -30.64
C LYS A 153 14.61 5.13 -31.01
N LEU A 154 13.45 5.11 -31.66
CA LEU A 154 12.81 3.88 -32.16
C LEU A 154 13.41 3.41 -33.49
N LEU A 155 13.95 4.33 -34.30
CA LEU A 155 14.41 4.10 -35.67
C LEU A 155 15.93 3.91 -35.79
N VAL A 156 16.69 4.36 -34.79
CA VAL A 156 18.15 4.31 -34.78
C VAL A 156 18.60 3.57 -33.52
N GLN A 157 19.67 2.78 -33.66
CA GLN A 157 20.37 2.20 -32.52
C GLN A 157 21.52 3.14 -32.16
N PRO A 158 21.52 3.78 -30.98
CA PRO A 158 22.65 4.57 -30.53
C PRO A 158 23.75 3.66 -29.99
N LEU A 159 24.95 4.23 -29.86
CA LEU A 159 26.08 3.57 -29.22
C LEU A 159 25.76 3.41 -27.73
N LYS A 160 25.95 2.19 -27.22
CA LYS A 160 25.74 1.84 -25.82
C LYS A 160 27.04 1.36 -25.20
N PHE A 161 27.24 1.70 -23.93
CA PHE A 161 28.09 0.93 -23.04
C PHE A 161 27.35 -0.38 -22.74
N LEU A 162 28.03 -1.52 -22.92
CA LEU A 162 27.46 -2.86 -22.72
C LEU A 162 28.02 -3.57 -21.48
N GLY A 163 28.94 -2.93 -20.77
CA GLY A 163 29.60 -3.49 -19.60
C GLY A 163 31.13 -3.51 -19.74
N ILE A 164 31.77 -4.13 -18.76
CA ILE A 164 33.20 -4.42 -18.75
C ILE A 164 33.44 -5.92 -18.85
N GLU A 165 34.60 -6.33 -19.32
CA GLU A 165 35.05 -7.71 -19.14
C GLU A 165 35.41 -7.99 -17.68
N GLY A 166 35.18 -9.22 -17.23
CA GLY A 166 35.43 -9.62 -15.85
C GLY A 166 36.89 -9.42 -15.48
N ASN A 167 37.12 -8.68 -14.40
CA ASN A 167 38.43 -8.42 -13.85
C ASN A 167 38.33 -8.54 -12.31
N ASP A 168 39.08 -9.48 -11.74
CA ASP A 168 39.03 -9.80 -10.30
C ASP A 168 39.55 -8.66 -9.40
N ASP A 169 40.37 -7.77 -9.95
CA ASP A 169 40.89 -6.58 -9.27
C ASP A 169 39.83 -5.48 -9.14
N LEU A 170 38.73 -5.57 -9.90
CA LEU A 170 37.65 -4.59 -9.88
C LEU A 170 36.43 -5.15 -9.15
N SER A 171 35.75 -4.28 -8.43
CA SER A 171 34.49 -4.60 -7.78
C SER A 171 33.57 -3.39 -7.81
N GLU A 172 32.26 -3.63 -7.65
CA GLU A 172 31.26 -2.57 -7.48
C GLU A 172 31.33 -1.54 -8.62
N VAL A 173 31.33 -2.03 -9.87
CA VAL A 173 31.45 -1.20 -11.08
C VAL A 173 30.08 -0.73 -11.55
N TYR A 174 29.97 0.56 -11.80
CA TYR A 174 28.75 1.25 -12.19
C TYR A 174 28.97 2.17 -13.40
N PRO A 175 28.01 2.25 -14.36
CA PRO A 175 26.72 1.56 -14.35
C PRO A 175 26.88 0.04 -14.53
N SER A 176 26.08 -0.75 -13.83
CA SER A 176 26.08 -2.22 -13.92
C SER A 176 25.29 -2.72 -15.13
N LEU A 177 24.39 -1.88 -15.65
CA LEU A 177 23.54 -2.16 -16.80
C LEU A 177 24.02 -1.40 -18.04
N PRO A 178 23.67 -1.90 -19.25
CA PRO A 178 23.91 -1.18 -20.48
C PRO A 178 23.30 0.22 -20.47
N GLN A 179 24.04 1.21 -20.95
CA GLN A 179 23.58 2.59 -20.98
C GLN A 179 23.90 3.25 -22.33
N THR A 180 22.96 4.03 -22.85
CA THR A 180 23.17 4.85 -24.05
C THR A 180 24.16 5.98 -23.79
N ILE A 181 25.08 6.16 -24.74
CA ILE A 181 26.09 7.23 -24.72
C ILE A 181 25.61 8.34 -25.66
N SER A 182 25.35 9.53 -25.10
CA SER A 182 24.93 10.72 -25.85
C SER A 182 26.07 11.72 -26.05
N GLN A 183 26.90 11.94 -25.02
CA GLN A 183 28.06 12.83 -25.05
C GLN A 183 29.17 12.24 -24.17
N ASP A 184 29.10 12.51 -22.86
CA ASP A 184 30.06 12.03 -21.88
C ASP A 184 29.57 10.74 -21.21
N PHE A 185 30.51 9.84 -20.94
CA PHE A 185 30.26 8.58 -20.25
C PHE A 185 31.12 8.50 -18.99
N MET A 186 30.51 8.09 -17.88
CA MET A 186 31.18 7.95 -16.59
C MET A 186 31.04 6.50 -16.11
N LEU A 187 32.19 5.87 -15.89
CA LEU A 187 32.33 4.55 -15.29
C LEU A 187 33.05 4.71 -13.96
N THR A 188 32.49 4.14 -12.89
CA THR A 188 33.06 4.17 -11.54
C THR A 188 33.20 2.75 -11.01
N GLY A 189 34.22 2.47 -10.21
CA GLY A 189 34.42 1.16 -9.58
C GLY A 189 35.48 1.19 -8.50
N ILE A 190 35.57 0.11 -7.72
CA ILE A 190 36.58 -0.06 -6.68
C ILE A 190 37.69 -0.97 -7.18
N LEU A 191 38.91 -0.44 -7.22
CA LEU A 191 40.14 -1.18 -7.50
C LEU A 191 40.70 -1.75 -6.19
N LYS A 192 40.96 -3.07 -6.14
CA LYS A 192 41.52 -3.78 -4.97
C LYS A 192 43.05 -3.79 -4.93
N GLY A 193 43.71 -3.38 -6.02
CA GLY A 193 45.17 -3.33 -6.16
C GLY A 193 45.70 -1.93 -6.48
N ASN A 194 46.97 -1.87 -6.88
CA ASN A 194 47.64 -0.60 -7.20
C ASN A 194 47.73 -0.31 -8.70
N GLN A 195 47.46 -1.29 -9.57
CA GLN A 195 47.38 -1.11 -11.03
C GLN A 195 46.45 -2.18 -11.59
N SER A 196 45.68 -1.87 -12.62
CA SER A 196 44.92 -2.86 -13.38
C SER A 196 44.48 -2.31 -14.74
N GLU A 197 43.91 -3.15 -15.59
CA GLU A 197 43.36 -2.75 -16.89
C GLU A 197 41.88 -3.09 -16.98
N VAL A 198 41.07 -2.15 -17.46
CA VAL A 198 39.64 -2.35 -17.68
C VAL A 198 39.36 -2.41 -19.16
N LEU A 199 38.79 -3.52 -19.61
CA LEU A 199 38.35 -3.68 -20.98
C LEU A 199 36.86 -3.35 -21.05
N VAL A 200 36.56 -2.18 -21.60
CA VAL A 200 35.21 -1.62 -21.71
C VAL A 200 34.58 -1.98 -23.04
N LYS A 201 33.36 -2.53 -23.02
CA LYS A 201 32.63 -3.01 -24.19
C LYS A 201 31.60 -1.97 -24.64
N PHE A 202 31.69 -1.56 -25.90
CA PHE A 202 30.75 -0.66 -26.55
C PHE A 202 30.09 -1.35 -27.75
N GLY A 203 28.86 -0.96 -28.06
CA GLY A 203 28.12 -1.62 -29.12
C GLY A 203 26.77 -1.03 -29.43
N TYR A 204 26.00 -1.75 -30.25
CA TYR A 204 24.66 -1.35 -30.69
C TYR A 204 23.66 -2.42 -30.31
N GLY A 205 22.57 -2.04 -29.64
CA GLY A 205 21.64 -3.01 -29.06
C GLY A 205 22.34 -3.84 -27.98
N ASN A 206 22.46 -5.14 -28.20
CA ASN A 206 23.17 -6.08 -27.32
C ASN A 206 24.45 -6.66 -27.96
N GLU A 207 24.86 -6.15 -29.12
CA GLU A 207 26.05 -6.63 -29.84
C GLU A 207 27.24 -5.72 -29.59
N VAL A 208 28.34 -6.29 -29.10
CA VAL A 208 29.61 -5.57 -28.90
C VAL A 208 30.29 -5.35 -30.24
N THR A 209 30.57 -4.09 -30.58
CA THR A 209 31.25 -3.71 -31.83
C THR A 209 32.61 -3.06 -31.59
N GLU A 210 32.82 -2.49 -30.41
CA GLU A 210 34.06 -1.82 -30.05
C GLU A 210 34.46 -2.18 -28.63
N THR A 211 35.75 -2.24 -28.40
CA THR A 211 36.33 -2.56 -27.11
C THR A 211 37.48 -1.61 -26.86
N ARG A 212 37.52 -1.01 -25.67
CA ARG A 212 38.60 -0.10 -25.27
C ARG A 212 39.23 -0.55 -23.97
N THR A 213 40.55 -0.64 -23.98
CA THR A 213 41.34 -0.89 -22.77
C THR A 213 41.67 0.43 -22.10
N ILE A 214 41.39 0.52 -20.80
CA ILE A 214 41.69 1.66 -19.94
C ILE A 214 42.66 1.18 -18.87
N SER A 215 43.86 1.75 -18.83
CA SER A 215 44.83 1.47 -17.77
C SER A 215 44.53 2.33 -16.55
N LEU A 216 44.41 1.68 -15.39
CA LEU A 216 44.19 2.30 -14.09
C LEU A 216 45.47 2.30 -13.29
N ASP A 217 45.99 3.49 -13.00
CA ASP A 217 47.14 3.69 -12.13
C ASP A 217 46.88 4.85 -11.16
N PRO A 218 46.52 4.57 -9.89
CA PRO A 218 46.30 5.58 -8.89
C PRO A 218 47.51 6.49 -8.65
N ALA A 219 48.75 6.03 -8.84
CA ALA A 219 49.94 6.86 -8.60
C ALA A 219 50.02 8.03 -9.59
N GLU A 220 49.61 7.82 -10.83
CA GLU A 220 49.66 8.81 -11.92
C GLU A 220 48.34 9.58 -12.08
N GLN A 221 47.21 8.99 -11.68
CA GLN A 221 45.86 9.46 -12.04
C GLN A 221 45.03 9.96 -10.85
N THR A 222 45.58 9.98 -9.63
CA THR A 222 44.85 10.51 -8.46
C THR A 222 44.66 12.02 -8.57
N VAL A 223 43.42 12.49 -8.37
CA VAL A 223 43.05 13.90 -8.34
C VAL A 223 42.81 14.34 -6.90
N LYS A 224 43.38 15.47 -6.46
CA LYS A 224 43.21 15.97 -5.08
C LYS A 224 41.93 16.79 -4.87
N ASP A 225 41.42 17.40 -5.95
CA ASP A 225 40.31 18.36 -5.87
C ASP A 225 38.93 17.69 -5.95
N TRP A 226 38.86 16.38 -6.24
CA TRP A 226 37.62 15.65 -6.49
C TRP A 226 37.49 14.46 -5.54
N GLU A 227 36.38 14.38 -4.81
CA GLU A 227 36.03 13.19 -4.03
C GLU A 227 35.41 12.10 -4.93
N ILE A 228 36.26 11.36 -5.64
CA ILE A 228 35.87 10.30 -6.58
C ILE A 228 34.97 9.25 -5.92
N SER A 229 35.19 8.99 -4.62
CA SER A 229 34.40 8.05 -3.84
C SER A 229 32.93 8.45 -3.72
N LYS A 230 32.60 9.75 -3.68
CA LYS A 230 31.20 10.23 -3.70
C LYS A 230 30.54 10.01 -5.05
N PHE A 231 31.26 10.18 -6.16
CA PHE A 231 30.72 9.88 -7.49
C PHE A 231 30.37 8.39 -7.63
N TRP A 232 31.26 7.51 -7.15
CA TRP A 232 30.97 6.08 -7.08
C TRP A 232 29.74 5.79 -6.21
N ALA A 233 29.68 6.36 -5.00
CA ALA A 233 28.56 6.14 -4.09
C ALA A 233 27.23 6.63 -4.67
N GLN A 234 27.22 7.78 -5.36
CA GLN A 234 26.03 8.28 -6.05
C GLN A 234 25.58 7.35 -7.18
N LYS A 235 26.52 6.79 -7.96
CA LYS A 235 26.18 5.84 -9.03
C LYS A 235 25.60 4.55 -8.48
N LYS A 236 26.20 4.01 -7.41
CA LYS A 236 25.66 2.85 -6.68
C LYS A 236 24.27 3.14 -6.11
N LEU A 237 24.11 4.29 -5.46
CA LEU A 237 22.83 4.71 -4.87
C LEU A 237 21.72 4.77 -5.93
N ASN A 238 21.98 5.41 -7.07
CA ASN A 238 20.99 5.54 -8.16
C ASN A 238 20.48 4.18 -8.67
N GLU A 239 21.32 3.16 -8.68
CA GLU A 239 20.90 1.80 -9.07
C GLU A 239 20.14 1.08 -7.97
N LEU A 240 20.57 1.25 -6.70
CA LEU A 240 19.88 0.67 -5.56
C LEU A 240 18.47 1.22 -5.40
N GLU A 241 18.27 2.52 -5.64
CA GLU A 241 16.97 3.22 -5.57
C GLU A 241 15.95 2.72 -6.58
N ILE A 242 16.35 2.04 -7.67
CA ILE A 242 15.42 1.42 -8.61
C ILE A 242 14.56 0.36 -7.91
N PHE A 243 15.16 -0.38 -6.98
CA PHE A 243 14.49 -1.39 -6.15
C PHE A 243 14.59 -1.02 -4.68
N GLU A 244 14.16 0.21 -4.39
CA GLU A 244 14.31 0.86 -3.09
C GLU A 244 13.84 -0.02 -1.92
N LYS A 245 12.65 -0.63 -2.04
CA LYS A 245 12.08 -1.50 -1.01
C LYS A 245 12.99 -2.68 -0.67
N LYS A 246 13.59 -3.30 -1.68
CA LYS A 246 14.50 -4.44 -1.52
C LYS A 246 15.87 -4.01 -0.96
N ASN A 247 16.32 -2.82 -1.35
CA ASN A 247 17.67 -2.34 -1.06
C ASN A 247 17.71 -1.36 0.12
N LYS A 248 16.63 -1.22 0.89
CA LYS A 248 16.43 -0.21 1.92
C LYS A 248 17.61 -0.08 2.90
N GLU A 249 18.08 -1.18 3.46
CA GLU A 249 19.20 -1.16 4.41
C GLU A 249 20.52 -0.76 3.74
N THR A 250 20.81 -1.29 2.55
CA THR A 250 22.01 -0.92 1.79
C THR A 250 21.99 0.55 1.37
N ILE A 251 20.83 1.08 0.98
CA ILE A 251 20.62 2.51 0.69
C ILE A 251 20.90 3.34 1.94
N LYS A 252 20.33 2.94 3.09
CA LYS A 252 20.56 3.63 4.36
C LYS A 252 22.05 3.65 4.73
N GLU A 253 22.74 2.52 4.59
CA GLU A 253 24.16 2.39 4.90
C GLU A 253 25.04 3.27 4.00
N ILE A 254 24.87 3.20 2.67
CA ILE A 254 25.69 3.98 1.73
C ILE A 254 25.41 5.48 1.86
N SER A 255 24.15 5.87 2.00
CA SER A 255 23.77 7.27 2.17
C SER A 255 24.34 7.84 3.47
N ARG A 256 24.29 7.08 4.59
CA ARG A 256 24.91 7.47 5.86
C ARG A 256 26.43 7.58 5.75
N GLN A 257 27.09 6.62 5.10
CA GLN A 257 28.54 6.58 4.98
C GLN A 257 29.10 7.76 4.16
N PHE A 258 28.42 8.13 3.07
CA PHE A 258 28.89 9.16 2.14
C PHE A 258 28.18 10.52 2.30
N GLY A 259 27.21 10.62 3.21
CA GLY A 259 26.41 11.82 3.43
C GLY A 259 25.54 12.18 2.23
N LEU A 260 24.99 11.17 1.54
CA LEU A 260 24.12 11.35 0.38
C LEU A 260 22.66 11.40 0.82
N VAL A 261 21.85 12.17 0.09
CA VAL A 261 20.40 12.19 0.29
C VAL A 261 19.78 11.22 -0.71
N SER A 262 19.05 10.24 -0.20
CA SER A 262 18.25 9.31 -1.00
C SER A 262 16.76 9.62 -0.84
N ASN A 263 15.90 9.07 -1.72
CA ASN A 263 14.44 9.22 -1.61
C ASN A 263 13.87 8.81 -0.23
N ASN A 264 14.54 7.88 0.47
CA ASN A 264 14.16 7.41 1.80
C ASN A 264 14.67 8.25 2.99
N MET A 265 15.41 9.32 2.73
CA MET A 265 16.01 10.12 3.79
C MET A 265 15.35 11.49 3.88
N SER A 266 14.60 11.69 4.96
CA SER A 266 14.17 13.02 5.38
C SER A 266 15.34 13.78 5.97
N LEU A 267 15.54 15.03 5.55
CA LEU A 267 16.53 15.90 6.17
C LEU A 267 16.03 16.28 7.57
N MET A 268 16.81 15.95 8.59
CA MET A 268 16.44 16.17 9.99
C MET A 268 17.47 17.07 10.67
N VAL A 269 17.00 18.07 11.39
CA VAL A 269 17.84 18.92 12.24
C VAL A 269 17.82 18.34 13.65
N LEU A 270 18.97 17.85 14.10
CA LEU A 270 19.13 17.23 15.42
C LEU A 270 19.70 18.27 16.38
N GLU A 271 18.92 18.71 17.35
CA GLU A 271 19.36 19.70 18.34
C GLU A 271 19.97 19.03 19.58
N ASN A 272 19.48 17.84 19.94
CA ASN A 272 19.76 17.21 21.23
C ASN A 272 20.27 15.76 21.06
N VAL A 273 21.02 15.24 22.03
CA VAL A 273 21.54 13.85 22.00
C VAL A 273 20.43 12.80 21.88
N GLN A 274 19.24 13.08 22.42
CA GLN A 274 18.06 12.23 22.32
C GLN A 274 17.61 12.04 20.88
N ASP A 275 17.80 13.03 20.00
CA ASP A 275 17.41 12.94 18.61
C ASP A 275 18.31 11.93 17.88
N TYR A 276 19.61 11.96 18.15
CA TYR A 276 20.57 10.96 17.64
C TYR A 276 20.21 9.55 18.07
N VAL A 277 19.83 9.37 19.35
CA VAL A 277 19.40 8.06 19.87
C VAL A 277 18.10 7.60 19.22
N ARG A 278 17.10 8.48 19.10
CA ARG A 278 15.78 8.17 18.55
C ARG A 278 15.86 7.70 17.10
N TYR A 279 16.72 8.31 16.30
CA TYR A 279 16.82 8.05 14.86
C TYR A 279 18.03 7.16 14.48
N ASP A 280 18.76 6.65 15.47
CA ASP A 280 19.96 5.82 15.28
C ASP A 280 21.02 6.47 14.36
N ILE A 281 21.18 7.79 14.55
CA ILE A 281 22.12 8.61 13.78
C ILE A 281 23.43 8.71 14.57
N PRO A 282 24.59 8.39 13.98
CA PRO A 282 25.88 8.56 14.64
C PRO A 282 26.07 10.01 15.09
N PRO A 283 26.27 10.27 16.40
CA PRO A 283 26.43 11.62 16.90
C PRO A 283 27.83 12.19 16.60
N PRO A 284 27.99 13.52 16.63
CA PRO A 284 29.28 14.17 16.72
C PRO A 284 30.12 13.62 17.88
N VAL A 285 31.44 13.73 17.77
CA VAL A 285 32.39 13.16 18.75
C VAL A 285 32.09 13.64 20.17
N GLU A 286 31.61 14.88 20.32
CA GLU A 286 31.25 15.51 21.59
C GLU A 286 30.07 14.81 22.29
N LEU A 287 29.11 14.26 21.53
CA LEU A 287 27.88 13.66 22.05
C LEU A 287 27.96 12.12 22.15
N ARG A 288 29.02 11.51 21.64
CA ARG A 288 29.15 10.03 21.54
C ARG A 288 29.07 9.32 22.89
N SER A 289 29.74 9.83 23.93
CA SER A 289 29.69 9.20 25.26
C SER A 289 28.28 9.25 25.88
N ALA A 290 27.54 10.33 25.68
CA ALA A 290 26.18 10.47 26.19
C ALA A 290 25.22 9.56 25.41
N TYR A 291 25.37 9.49 24.08
CA TYR A 291 24.62 8.58 23.22
C TYR A 291 24.82 7.11 23.64
N ASP A 292 26.07 6.65 23.80
CA ASP A 292 26.38 5.25 24.16
C ASP A 292 25.77 4.86 25.52
N GLN A 293 25.76 5.77 26.49
CA GLN A 293 25.11 5.56 27.79
C GLN A 293 23.59 5.39 27.66
N ILE A 294 22.93 6.26 26.88
CA ILE A 294 21.48 6.19 26.67
C ILE A 294 21.13 4.90 25.92
N VAL A 295 21.87 4.53 24.88
CA VAL A 295 21.64 3.28 24.13
C VAL A 295 21.78 2.05 25.03
N LYS A 296 22.81 2.03 25.90
CA LYS A 296 23.01 0.94 26.86
C LYS A 296 21.84 0.83 27.85
N ASN A 297 21.39 1.95 28.42
CA ASN A 297 20.25 1.98 29.34
C ASN A 297 18.94 1.58 28.64
N ASN A 298 18.72 2.02 27.40
CA ASN A 298 17.55 1.64 26.62
C ASN A 298 17.53 0.14 26.32
N ARG A 299 18.69 -0.47 26.04
CA ARG A 299 18.80 -1.93 25.89
C ARG A 299 18.45 -2.68 27.17
N SER A 300 18.98 -2.26 28.32
CA SER A 300 18.65 -2.92 29.59
C SER A 300 17.19 -2.77 29.99
N MET A 301 16.60 -1.58 29.83
CA MET A 301 15.17 -1.34 30.08
C MET A 301 14.29 -2.15 29.12
N LYS A 302 14.72 -2.33 27.87
CA LYS A 302 14.03 -3.18 26.89
C LYS A 302 14.05 -4.66 27.32
N ASP A 303 15.21 -5.18 27.73
CA ASP A 303 15.34 -6.57 28.19
C ASP A 303 14.49 -6.85 29.44
N GLU A 304 14.44 -5.89 30.38
CA GLU A 304 13.59 -5.96 31.57
C GLU A 304 12.10 -5.92 31.21
N ARG A 305 11.68 -4.97 30.36
CA ARG A 305 10.30 -4.89 29.87
C ARG A 305 9.86 -6.16 29.15
N VAL A 306 10.70 -6.73 28.29
CA VAL A 306 10.37 -7.97 27.55
C VAL A 306 10.21 -9.15 28.50
N LYS A 307 11.03 -9.21 29.56
CA LYS A 307 10.91 -10.23 30.59
C LYS A 307 9.62 -10.09 31.39
N ASP A 308 9.26 -8.86 31.77
CA ASP A 308 8.02 -8.58 32.50
C ASP A 308 6.78 -8.84 31.64
N LEU A 309 6.83 -8.49 30.35
CA LEU A 309 5.78 -8.79 29.37
C LEU A 309 5.43 -10.28 29.29
N MET A 310 6.42 -11.18 29.39
CA MET A 310 6.16 -12.63 29.39
C MET A 310 5.50 -13.10 30.69
N ALA A 311 5.84 -12.49 31.83
CA ALA A 311 5.20 -12.80 33.10
C ALA A 311 3.77 -12.24 33.16
N ASP A 312 3.56 -11.03 32.67
CA ASP A 312 2.25 -10.39 32.56
C ASP A 312 1.33 -11.15 31.60
N ALA A 313 1.87 -11.60 30.46
CA ALA A 313 1.21 -12.49 29.51
C ALA A 313 0.70 -13.79 30.16
N GLU A 314 1.55 -14.47 30.93
CA GLU A 314 1.18 -15.69 31.64
C GLU A 314 0.05 -15.42 32.65
N MET A 315 0.14 -14.30 33.38
CA MET A 315 -0.88 -13.89 34.34
C MET A 315 -2.22 -13.59 33.66
N MET A 316 -2.21 -12.80 32.58
CA MET A 316 -3.38 -12.45 31.79
C MET A 316 -4.04 -13.68 31.16
N ILE A 317 -3.24 -14.64 30.66
CA ILE A 317 -3.77 -15.90 30.11
C ILE A 317 -4.44 -16.74 31.20
N GLU A 318 -3.89 -16.79 32.42
CA GLU A 318 -4.52 -17.48 33.54
C GLU A 318 -5.82 -16.78 33.99
N ASP A 319 -5.85 -15.46 34.00
CA ASP A 319 -7.06 -14.68 34.27
C ASP A 319 -8.13 -14.91 33.19
N LEU A 320 -7.75 -14.94 31.91
CA LEU A 320 -8.65 -15.24 30.80
C LEU A 320 -9.15 -16.68 30.88
N LYS A 321 -8.29 -17.66 31.17
CA LYS A 321 -8.70 -19.05 31.44
C LYS A 321 -9.67 -19.12 32.61
N ALA A 322 -9.43 -18.38 33.69
CA ALA A 322 -10.32 -18.33 34.85
C ALA A 322 -11.67 -17.70 34.50
N TRP A 323 -11.68 -16.62 33.71
CA TRP A 323 -12.88 -15.97 33.19
C TRP A 323 -13.71 -16.91 32.31
N TRP A 324 -13.08 -17.63 31.38
CA TRP A 324 -13.76 -18.58 30.49
C TRP A 324 -14.27 -19.83 31.20
N LYS A 325 -13.60 -20.26 32.29
CA LYS A 325 -14.05 -21.37 33.14
C LYS A 325 -15.15 -20.95 34.14
N LYS A 326 -15.43 -19.65 34.27
CA LYS A 326 -16.44 -19.15 35.20
C LYS A 326 -17.83 -19.27 34.56
N ASP A 327 -18.67 -20.12 35.14
CA ASP A 327 -20.08 -20.19 34.79
C ASP A 327 -20.81 -18.91 35.26
N TYR A 328 -21.13 -18.04 34.31
CA TYR A 328 -21.98 -16.88 34.53
C TYR A 328 -23.44 -17.30 34.63
N THR A 329 -23.84 -17.80 35.80
CA THR A 329 -25.26 -17.97 36.11
C THR A 329 -25.92 -16.59 36.24
N ARG A 330 -26.96 -16.34 35.41
CA ARG A 330 -27.77 -15.12 35.47
C ARG A 330 -28.35 -15.01 36.88
N LYS A 331 -27.92 -14.02 37.67
CA LYS A 331 -28.52 -13.75 39.00
C LYS A 331 -30.02 -13.50 38.80
N GLU A 332 -30.83 -14.39 39.35
CA GLU A 332 -32.28 -14.46 39.13
C GLU A 332 -33.10 -13.35 39.83
N ASN A 333 -32.45 -12.34 40.40
CA ASN A 333 -33.11 -11.20 41.03
C ASN A 333 -33.14 -9.99 40.10
N GLN A 334 -33.83 -10.12 38.96
CA GLN A 334 -34.29 -8.94 38.23
C GLN A 334 -35.47 -8.35 38.99
N LYS A 335 -35.37 -7.07 39.40
CA LYS A 335 -36.51 -6.31 39.94
C LYS A 335 -37.66 -6.40 38.94
N ARG A 336 -38.77 -7.06 39.32
CA ARG A 336 -40.00 -7.04 38.52
C ARG A 336 -40.63 -5.66 38.65
N TYR A 337 -40.70 -4.94 37.53
CA TYR A 337 -41.50 -3.74 37.42
C TYR A 337 -42.97 -4.16 37.16
N PRO A 338 -43.97 -3.48 37.76
CA PRO A 338 -45.37 -3.83 37.54
C PRO A 338 -45.77 -3.61 36.07
N GLU A 339 -46.44 -4.60 35.48
CA GLU A 339 -46.98 -4.53 34.13
C GLU A 339 -48.30 -3.72 34.13
N PRO A 340 -48.54 -2.81 33.17
CA PRO A 340 -49.81 -2.09 33.09
C PRO A 340 -50.93 -3.04 32.65
N GLY A 341 -51.98 -3.17 33.47
CA GLY A 341 -53.16 -3.96 33.13
C GLY A 341 -54.09 -3.22 32.17
N TYR A 342 -54.41 -3.82 31.03
CA TYR A 342 -55.49 -3.36 30.15
C TYR A 342 -56.68 -4.32 30.24
N ASN A 343 -57.73 -3.88 30.94
CA ASN A 343 -59.08 -4.43 30.81
C ASN A 343 -59.76 -3.79 29.60
N GLY A 344 -60.15 -4.59 28.61
CA GLY A 344 -60.93 -4.13 27.47
C GLY A 344 -62.43 -4.15 27.76
N THR A 345 -63.05 -2.98 27.78
CA THR A 345 -64.49 -2.82 27.48
C THR A 345 -64.70 -1.61 26.58
N SER A 346 -65.38 -1.86 25.45
CA SER A 346 -66.05 -0.89 24.56
C SER A 346 -66.92 0.07 25.40
N ASP A 347 -67.16 1.35 25.09
CA ASP A 347 -67.48 1.94 23.80
C ASP A 347 -67.64 3.48 23.91
N SER A 348 -67.85 4.14 22.77
CA SER A 348 -68.45 5.47 22.52
C SER A 348 -67.55 6.68 22.17
N THR A 349 -67.70 7.08 20.89
CA THR A 349 -67.64 8.42 20.27
C THR A 349 -66.38 9.29 20.38
N GLY A 350 -65.77 9.53 19.20
CA GLY A 350 -64.85 10.62 18.90
C GLY A 350 -63.40 10.19 18.68
N ASN A 351 -62.79 10.74 17.63
CA ASN A 351 -61.35 10.74 17.33
C ASN A 351 -60.71 9.49 16.74
N GLN A 352 -60.12 9.72 15.54
CA GLN A 352 -58.71 9.50 15.26
C GLN A 352 -57.95 8.95 16.48
N ARG A 353 -57.75 7.63 16.54
CA ARG A 353 -56.92 7.04 17.58
C ARG A 353 -55.47 7.15 17.17
N ILE A 354 -54.95 8.32 17.51
CA ILE A 354 -53.56 8.65 17.76
C ILE A 354 -52.94 7.48 18.52
N GLU A 355 -51.98 6.81 17.86
CA GLU A 355 -50.94 6.05 18.51
C GLU A 355 -50.31 6.97 19.57
N GLU A 356 -50.37 6.61 20.84
CA GLU A 356 -49.54 7.25 21.86
C GLU A 356 -48.14 6.63 21.69
N VAL A 357 -47.23 7.17 20.88
CA VAL A 357 -46.49 8.42 21.04
C VAL A 357 -45.96 8.57 22.47
N VAL A 358 -44.78 7.99 22.71
CA VAL A 358 -43.80 8.70 23.53
C VAL A 358 -43.11 9.70 22.61
N MET A 359 -43.61 10.94 22.63
CA MET A 359 -42.87 12.08 22.13
C MET A 359 -41.54 12.16 22.88
N ILE A 360 -40.45 11.90 22.20
CA ILE A 360 -39.34 12.86 22.20
C ILE A 360 -39.25 13.36 20.77
N GLY A 361 -40.18 14.24 20.43
CA GLY A 361 -40.07 15.04 19.23
C GLY A 361 -38.83 15.90 19.34
N ALA A 362 -37.95 15.82 18.35
CA ALA A 362 -37.16 16.96 17.98
C ALA A 362 -38.11 18.01 17.39
N SER A 363 -38.19 19.19 17.98
CA SER A 363 -38.63 20.38 17.27
C SER A 363 -37.67 21.52 17.60
N ARG A 364 -36.92 21.97 16.59
CA ARG A 364 -36.23 23.25 16.61
C ARG A 364 -37.20 24.28 15.99
N ILE A 365 -37.60 25.33 16.71
CA ILE A 365 -37.84 26.66 16.12
C ILE A 365 -37.47 27.76 17.14
N SER A 366 -36.43 28.50 16.77
CA SER A 366 -36.22 29.96 16.85
C SER A 366 -36.87 30.78 17.98
N GLY A 367 -36.04 31.58 18.65
CA GLY A 367 -36.49 32.79 19.34
C GLY A 367 -35.41 33.42 20.20
N ASN A 368 -34.76 34.46 19.67
CA ASN A 368 -33.86 35.39 20.37
C ASN A 368 -34.25 35.64 21.82
N SER A 369 -33.27 35.76 22.72
CA SER A 369 -32.95 37.02 23.42
C SER A 369 -31.85 36.85 24.47
N SER A 370 -30.82 37.68 24.32
CA SER A 370 -30.16 38.45 25.37
C SER A 370 -29.23 37.77 26.38
N MET A 371 -27.95 38.14 26.21
CA MET A 371 -27.07 38.70 27.24
C MET A 371 -26.89 37.94 28.57
N THR A 372 -25.66 37.54 28.88
CA THR A 372 -24.69 38.38 29.61
C THR A 372 -23.38 37.64 29.82
N VAL A 373 -22.30 38.41 29.70
CA VAL A 373 -20.93 38.09 30.08
C VAL A 373 -20.84 38.14 31.61
N ALA A 374 -20.19 37.16 32.25
CA ALA A 374 -19.43 37.41 33.48
C ALA A 374 -18.52 36.22 33.83
N ASP A 375 -17.29 36.59 34.21
CA ASP A 375 -16.22 35.81 34.82
C ASP A 375 -16.66 34.87 35.94
N ALA A 376 -15.90 33.77 36.11
CA ALA A 376 -15.16 33.48 37.35
C ALA A 376 -14.48 32.11 37.30
N ALA A 377 -13.15 32.10 37.30
CA ALA A 377 -12.37 31.18 38.14
C ALA A 377 -12.57 31.63 39.62
N PRO A 378 -12.29 30.83 40.69
CA PRO A 378 -11.19 29.88 40.75
C PRO A 378 -11.36 28.66 41.71
N GLN A 379 -10.24 27.94 41.84
CA GLN A 379 -9.74 27.23 43.03
C GLN A 379 -9.86 25.71 43.15
N ALA A 380 -8.68 25.16 43.41
CA ALA A 380 -8.33 23.82 43.84
C ALA A 380 -9.00 23.46 45.19
N ASP A 381 -9.31 22.17 45.38
CA ASP A 381 -8.54 21.37 46.32
C ASP A 381 -8.87 19.86 46.25
N GLN A 382 -7.83 19.10 46.56
CA GLN A 382 -7.82 17.80 47.24
C GLN A 382 -8.15 16.51 46.48
N ALA A 383 -7.09 15.71 46.39
CA ALA A 383 -7.09 14.29 46.11
C ALA A 383 -7.96 13.51 47.10
N VAL A 384 -8.76 12.59 46.56
CA VAL A 384 -9.15 11.37 47.26
C VAL A 384 -8.89 10.20 46.33
N ASP A 385 -7.93 9.41 46.76
CA ASP A 385 -7.53 8.12 46.21
C ASP A 385 -8.70 7.14 46.34
N ILE A 386 -9.24 6.67 45.21
CA ILE A 386 -10.15 5.52 45.18
C ILE A 386 -9.64 4.55 44.12
N LEU A 387 -8.92 3.55 44.62
CA LEU A 387 -8.72 2.24 44.00
C LEU A 387 -10.05 1.73 43.42
N GLY A 388 -10.15 1.73 42.09
CA GLY A 388 -11.25 1.13 41.35
C GLY A 388 -10.67 0.33 40.20
N SER A 389 -10.62 -1.00 40.37
CA SER A 389 -10.32 -1.96 39.31
C SER A 389 -11.26 -1.72 38.13
N LYS A 390 -10.75 -1.14 37.05
CA LYS A 390 -11.44 -1.10 35.76
C LYS A 390 -10.99 -2.32 34.97
N SER A 391 -11.82 -3.36 34.96
CA SER A 391 -11.83 -4.31 33.86
C SER A 391 -12.15 -3.51 32.60
N LYS A 392 -11.18 -3.34 31.72
CA LYS A 392 -11.37 -2.72 30.41
C LYS A 392 -11.41 -3.83 29.39
N ASP A 393 -12.62 -4.21 29.00
CA ASP A 393 -12.83 -4.97 27.78
C ASP A 393 -12.46 -4.06 26.59
N ILE A 394 -11.40 -4.42 25.85
CA ILE A 394 -11.18 -3.89 24.51
C ILE A 394 -12.17 -4.64 23.60
N GLN A 395 -13.36 -4.06 23.44
CA GLN A 395 -14.24 -4.41 22.33
C GLN A 395 -14.23 -3.26 21.34
N GLU A 396 -13.37 -3.37 20.33
CA GLU A 396 -13.58 -2.61 19.11
C GLU A 396 -14.73 -3.26 18.34
N VAL A 397 -15.88 -2.58 18.33
CA VAL A 397 -16.96 -2.87 17.39
C VAL A 397 -16.71 -1.96 16.19
N VAL A 398 -16.21 -2.53 15.09
CA VAL A 398 -16.23 -1.84 13.80
C VAL A 398 -17.69 -1.79 13.33
N VAL A 399 -18.40 -0.72 13.72
CA VAL A 399 -19.70 -0.37 13.14
C VAL A 399 -19.42 0.48 11.90
N THR A 400 -19.58 -0.08 10.71
CA THR A 400 -19.67 0.72 9.49
C THR A 400 -21.04 1.37 9.43
N GLU A 401 -21.22 2.52 10.10
CA GLU A 401 -22.36 3.40 9.84
C GLU A 401 -22.03 4.34 8.67
N ALA A 402 -23.03 4.53 7.80
CA ALA A 402 -22.96 5.29 6.58
C ALA A 402 -22.52 6.74 6.82
N LEU A 403 -21.45 7.17 6.12
CA LEU A 403 -21.07 8.57 5.98
C LEU A 403 -22.17 9.34 5.23
N GLY A 404 -23.17 9.81 5.96
CA GLY A 404 -24.15 10.77 5.47
C GLY A 404 -23.61 12.18 5.61
N MET A 405 -23.07 12.77 4.54
CA MET A 405 -22.79 14.21 4.51
C MET A 405 -23.68 14.93 3.51
N ARG A 406 -24.44 15.88 4.04
CA ARG A 406 -25.21 16.88 3.28
C ARG A 406 -24.26 17.93 2.71
N LYS A 407 -24.60 18.37 1.50
CA LYS A 407 -23.92 19.37 0.67
C LYS A 407 -23.83 20.73 1.37
N SER A 408 -22.61 21.24 1.61
CA SER A 408 -22.31 22.67 1.67
C SER A 408 -20.82 22.91 1.45
N ALA A 409 -20.52 23.78 0.49
CA ALA A 409 -19.17 24.19 0.12
C ALA A 409 -18.56 25.08 1.21
N GLU A 410 -17.35 24.72 1.63
CA GLU A 410 -16.16 25.54 1.96
C GLU A 410 -15.32 24.82 3.03
N MET A 411 -14.01 24.85 2.80
CA MET A 411 -12.95 24.18 3.57
C MET A 411 -13.07 24.39 5.09
N THR A 412 -13.29 23.31 5.83
CA THR A 412 -12.77 23.05 7.19
C THR A 412 -13.29 21.67 7.65
N ALA A 413 -12.55 20.59 7.37
CA ALA A 413 -12.90 19.25 7.83
C ALA A 413 -11.64 18.50 8.29
N ALA A 414 -11.28 18.67 9.56
CA ALA A 414 -10.25 17.86 10.22
C ALA A 414 -10.46 17.68 11.74
N SER A 415 -11.62 18.02 12.32
CA SER A 415 -11.74 17.98 13.80
C SER A 415 -13.11 17.62 14.40
N SER A 416 -13.97 16.84 13.74
CA SER A 416 -15.26 16.46 14.35
C SER A 416 -15.67 15.00 14.19
N VAL A 417 -14.78 14.05 14.52
CA VAL A 417 -15.09 12.60 14.47
C VAL A 417 -15.22 11.95 15.86
N VAL A 418 -14.86 12.63 16.96
CA VAL A 418 -14.68 11.93 18.27
C VAL A 418 -15.89 12.02 19.23
N GLN A 419 -17.05 12.56 18.85
CA GLN A 419 -18.10 12.88 19.85
C GLN A 419 -19.50 12.25 19.66
N SER A 420 -19.59 11.04 19.10
CA SER A 420 -20.86 10.32 18.96
C SER A 420 -20.92 8.90 19.56
N LEU A 421 -19.88 8.42 20.26
CA LEU A 421 -19.81 7.01 20.69
C LEU A 421 -20.19 6.71 22.16
N GLN A 422 -20.67 7.68 22.94
CA GLN A 422 -21.23 7.38 24.26
C GLN A 422 -22.75 7.17 24.19
N GLY A 423 -23.19 5.91 24.21
CA GLY A 423 -24.53 5.58 24.71
C GLY A 423 -25.39 4.56 23.96
N ARG A 424 -24.84 3.62 23.17
CA ARG A 424 -25.66 2.57 22.53
C ARG A 424 -24.89 1.26 22.40
N VAL A 425 -25.18 0.26 23.25
CA VAL A 425 -25.58 -1.12 22.86
C VAL A 425 -26.22 -1.81 24.07
N SER A 426 -27.43 -2.35 23.91
CA SER A 426 -28.03 -3.34 24.81
C SER A 426 -28.76 -4.37 23.95
N GLY A 427 -28.45 -5.66 24.13
CA GLY A 427 -29.24 -6.79 23.63
C GLY A 427 -28.69 -7.51 22.39
N ILE A 428 -27.93 -8.59 22.59
CA ILE A 428 -27.72 -9.65 21.59
C ILE A 428 -28.26 -10.96 22.19
N SER A 429 -29.20 -11.60 21.50
CA SER A 429 -29.75 -12.91 21.83
C SER A 429 -28.98 -14.01 21.08
N VAL A 430 -28.43 -14.97 21.82
CA VAL A 430 -27.79 -16.18 21.27
C VAL A 430 -28.76 -17.36 21.42
N SER A 431 -29.18 -17.95 20.31
CA SER A 431 -29.96 -19.20 20.29
C SER A 431 -29.02 -20.40 20.40
N ARG A 432 -29.16 -21.17 21.48
CA ARG A 432 -28.40 -22.41 21.76
C ARG A 432 -29.23 -23.61 21.32
N ALA A 433 -28.75 -24.38 20.35
CA ALA A 433 -29.29 -25.70 20.07
C ALA A 433 -28.67 -26.71 21.04
N SER A 434 -29.52 -27.43 21.77
CA SER A 434 -29.18 -28.44 22.78
C SER A 434 -29.40 -29.85 22.24
N GLU A 435 -28.45 -30.78 22.47
CA GLU A 435 -28.73 -32.10 23.07
C GLU A 435 -27.46 -32.90 23.43
N TYR A 436 -27.33 -33.17 24.75
CA TYR A 436 -26.62 -34.19 25.57
C TYR A 436 -25.63 -35.20 24.93
N LYS A 437 -24.50 -35.59 25.56
CA LYS A 437 -24.33 -36.30 26.86
C LYS A 437 -22.88 -36.22 27.38
N VAL A 438 -22.72 -36.16 28.71
CA VAL A 438 -21.45 -36.20 29.44
C VAL A 438 -21.04 -37.65 29.68
N ASP A 439 -19.77 -38.00 29.45
CA ASP A 439 -19.04 -38.89 30.37
C ASP A 439 -17.51 -38.87 30.20
N SER A 440 -16.85 -38.91 31.36
CA SER A 440 -15.44 -39.23 31.64
C SER A 440 -14.36 -38.21 31.25
N VAL A 441 -13.83 -37.58 32.30
CA VAL A 441 -12.57 -36.82 32.33
C VAL A 441 -11.39 -37.75 31.97
N LYS A 442 -10.70 -37.43 30.88
CA LYS A 442 -9.31 -37.80 30.62
C LYS A 442 -8.58 -36.59 30.05
N THR A 443 -7.41 -36.33 30.62
CA THR A 443 -6.43 -35.30 30.29
C THR A 443 -6.22 -35.19 28.77
N GLN A 444 -6.73 -34.13 28.14
CA GLN A 444 -6.51 -33.83 26.72
C GLN A 444 -6.37 -32.33 26.47
N ASP A 445 -5.30 -32.02 25.75
CA ASP A 445 -4.93 -30.84 24.98
C ASP A 445 -5.73 -29.53 25.13
N ILE A 446 -5.00 -28.49 25.52
CA ILE A 446 -5.43 -27.07 25.53
C ILE A 446 -5.67 -26.53 24.10
N SER A 447 -5.38 -27.31 23.05
CA SER A 447 -5.62 -26.94 21.64
C SER A 447 -7.09 -26.95 21.21
N GLN A 448 -8.01 -27.52 22.00
CA GLN A 448 -9.44 -27.61 21.63
C GLN A 448 -10.32 -26.47 22.17
N VAL A 449 -9.79 -25.53 22.96
CA VAL A 449 -10.60 -24.45 23.58
C VAL A 449 -10.59 -23.15 22.76
N VAL A 450 -9.78 -23.04 21.70
CA VAL A 450 -9.87 -21.89 20.78
C VAL A 450 -10.98 -22.16 19.77
N SER A 451 -12.23 -22.00 20.19
CA SER A 451 -13.35 -21.95 19.27
C SER A 451 -13.13 -20.80 18.28
N SER A 452 -12.97 -21.13 17.01
CA SER A 452 -12.95 -20.18 15.90
C SER A 452 -14.35 -19.57 15.76
N GLY A 453 -14.69 -18.62 16.62
CA GLY A 453 -15.90 -17.82 16.47
C GLY A 453 -15.80 -17.04 15.17
N ARG A 454 -16.48 -17.49 14.12
CA ARG A 454 -16.65 -16.68 12.90
C ARG A 454 -17.57 -15.52 13.27
N ILE A 455 -17.01 -14.32 13.38
CA ILE A 455 -17.79 -13.09 13.46
C ILE A 455 -18.54 -12.96 12.13
N ASN A 456 -19.86 -13.10 12.16
CA ASN A 456 -20.71 -12.76 11.02
C ASN A 456 -20.80 -11.23 10.97
N VAL A 457 -20.02 -10.62 10.10
CA VAL A 457 -20.10 -9.18 9.84
C VAL A 457 -21.41 -8.91 9.09
N ILE A 458 -22.21 -7.98 9.59
CA ILE A 458 -23.41 -7.50 8.91
C ILE A 458 -22.95 -6.51 7.84
N ASP A 459 -23.17 -6.83 6.56
CA ASP A 459 -22.88 -5.92 5.46
C ASP A 459 -23.94 -4.80 5.46
N VAL A 460 -23.54 -3.60 5.88
CA VAL A 460 -24.44 -2.43 5.94
C VAL A 460 -24.54 -1.86 4.53
N LYS A 461 -25.72 -1.96 3.92
CA LYS A 461 -25.98 -1.39 2.59
C LYS A 461 -25.84 0.13 2.64
N SER A 462 -25.01 0.67 1.75
CA SER A 462 -24.86 2.12 1.56
C SER A 462 -26.20 2.76 1.16
N SER A 463 -26.53 3.87 1.81
CA SER A 463 -27.72 4.68 1.54
C SER A 463 -27.43 5.88 0.65
N ALA A 464 -26.22 5.95 0.07
CA ALA A 464 -25.78 7.07 -0.75
C ALA A 464 -26.69 7.27 -1.98
N GLU A 465 -26.85 8.53 -2.40
CA GLU A 465 -27.80 8.87 -3.49
C GLU A 465 -27.45 8.18 -4.81
N TYR A 466 -26.17 8.01 -5.12
CA TYR A 466 -25.71 7.32 -6.33
C TYR A 466 -26.05 5.82 -6.34
N MET A 467 -26.32 5.19 -5.20
CA MET A 467 -26.72 3.78 -5.15
C MET A 467 -28.05 3.54 -5.86
N LYS A 468 -28.90 4.56 -5.95
CA LYS A 468 -30.16 4.51 -6.70
C LYS A 468 -29.94 4.27 -8.20
N LEU A 469 -28.78 4.66 -8.73
CA LEU A 469 -28.43 4.44 -10.14
C LEU A 469 -28.26 2.95 -10.45
N PHE A 470 -27.89 2.14 -9.46
CA PHE A 470 -27.62 0.71 -9.60
C PHE A 470 -28.83 -0.18 -9.30
N GLU A 471 -29.96 0.36 -8.83
CA GLU A 471 -31.15 -0.43 -8.44
C GLU A 471 -31.68 -1.35 -9.55
N LYS A 472 -31.51 -0.94 -10.81
CA LYS A 472 -31.97 -1.68 -11.99
C LYS A 472 -30.89 -2.58 -12.59
N ALA A 473 -29.63 -2.43 -12.17
CA ALA A 473 -28.50 -3.19 -12.69
C ALA A 473 -28.44 -4.55 -11.98
N LYS A 474 -28.61 -5.63 -12.74
CA LYS A 474 -28.72 -7.00 -12.19
C LYS A 474 -27.54 -7.90 -12.53
N ASP A 475 -26.74 -7.49 -13.50
CA ASP A 475 -25.59 -8.20 -14.02
C ASP A 475 -24.36 -7.28 -13.99
N ALA A 476 -23.18 -7.89 -14.06
CA ALA A 476 -21.93 -7.18 -13.91
C ALA A 476 -21.67 -6.17 -15.01
N GLU A 477 -22.06 -6.46 -16.25
CA GLU A 477 -21.87 -5.56 -17.40
C GLU A 477 -22.69 -4.28 -17.19
N THR A 478 -23.97 -4.41 -16.82
CA THR A 478 -24.82 -3.25 -16.55
C THR A 478 -24.31 -2.45 -15.35
N ILE A 479 -23.89 -3.10 -14.26
CA ILE A 479 -23.31 -2.41 -13.09
C ILE A 479 -22.06 -1.64 -13.50
N TYR A 480 -21.16 -2.28 -14.24
CA TYR A 480 -19.90 -1.67 -14.65
C TYR A 480 -20.11 -0.50 -15.62
N ASN A 481 -21.05 -0.61 -16.55
CA ASN A 481 -21.40 0.50 -17.45
C ASN A 481 -22.00 1.70 -16.69
N VAL A 482 -22.94 1.46 -15.76
CA VAL A 482 -23.48 2.53 -14.90
C VAL A 482 -22.38 3.19 -14.07
N TYR A 483 -21.42 2.39 -13.60
CA TYR A 483 -20.23 2.91 -12.92
C TYR A 483 -19.40 3.84 -13.82
N LEU A 484 -19.02 3.39 -15.02
CA LEU A 484 -18.21 4.19 -15.94
C LEU A 484 -18.90 5.49 -16.36
N ASP A 485 -20.21 5.44 -16.64
CA ASP A 485 -21.02 6.60 -17.03
C ASP A 485 -21.05 7.68 -15.95
N ASN A 486 -21.08 7.27 -14.67
CA ASN A 486 -21.24 8.18 -13.54
C ASN A 486 -19.92 8.49 -12.81
N ARG A 487 -18.84 7.76 -13.12
CA ARG A 487 -17.54 7.90 -12.44
C ARG A 487 -17.01 9.33 -12.43
N SER A 488 -17.17 10.08 -13.52
CA SER A 488 -16.73 11.48 -13.61
C SER A 488 -17.37 12.39 -12.54
N SER A 489 -18.57 12.06 -12.07
CA SER A 489 -19.28 12.82 -11.04
C SER A 489 -18.86 12.45 -9.61
N TYR A 490 -18.22 11.29 -9.44
CA TYR A 490 -17.85 10.72 -8.14
C TYR A 490 -16.36 10.35 -8.05
N GLU A 491 -15.53 10.88 -8.97
CA GLU A 491 -14.14 10.43 -9.20
C GLU A 491 -13.27 10.56 -7.94
N ASN A 492 -13.53 11.58 -7.11
CA ASN A 492 -12.78 11.87 -5.87
C ASN A 492 -13.42 11.27 -4.60
N LEU A 493 -14.42 10.40 -4.72
CA LEU A 493 -15.11 9.81 -3.58
C LEU A 493 -14.75 8.33 -3.43
N PRO A 494 -13.79 7.94 -2.55
CA PRO A 494 -13.39 6.53 -2.40
C PRO A 494 -14.55 5.58 -2.09
N GLN A 495 -15.55 6.04 -1.32
CA GLN A 495 -16.75 5.26 -1.00
C GLN A 495 -17.50 4.80 -2.24
N TYR A 496 -17.52 5.60 -3.32
CA TYR A 496 -18.18 5.24 -4.57
C TYR A 496 -17.56 3.97 -5.17
N TYR A 497 -16.23 3.87 -5.18
CA TYR A 497 -15.52 2.70 -5.69
C TYR A 497 -15.73 1.48 -4.78
N PHE A 498 -15.71 1.66 -3.46
CA PHE A 498 -16.00 0.57 -2.52
C PHE A 498 -17.40 0.00 -2.70
N ASP A 499 -18.42 0.86 -2.78
CA ASP A 499 -19.81 0.44 -2.90
C ASP A 499 -20.05 -0.30 -4.23
N VAL A 500 -19.50 0.22 -5.34
CA VAL A 500 -19.63 -0.43 -6.65
C VAL A 500 -18.85 -1.75 -6.70
N ALA A 501 -17.64 -1.81 -6.16
CA ALA A 501 -16.88 -3.05 -6.05
C ALA A 501 -17.64 -4.10 -5.22
N GLN A 502 -18.27 -3.68 -4.11
CA GLN A 502 -19.11 -4.55 -3.29
C GLN A 502 -20.31 -5.11 -4.06
N LEU A 503 -20.98 -4.29 -4.88
CA LEU A 503 -22.06 -4.75 -5.76
C LEU A 503 -21.57 -5.85 -6.71
N LEU A 504 -20.42 -5.65 -7.34
CA LEU A 504 -19.81 -6.62 -8.27
C LEU A 504 -19.38 -7.91 -7.55
N PHE A 505 -18.79 -7.81 -6.36
CA PHE A 505 -18.47 -8.98 -5.54
C PHE A 505 -19.71 -9.74 -5.09
N SER A 506 -20.81 -9.05 -4.77
CA SER A 506 -22.06 -9.70 -4.33
C SER A 506 -22.69 -10.59 -5.39
N ILE A 507 -22.47 -10.27 -6.68
CA ILE A 507 -22.90 -11.09 -7.82
C ILE A 507 -21.79 -12.02 -8.33
N LYS A 508 -20.70 -12.17 -7.56
CA LYS A 508 -19.53 -13.02 -7.82
C LYS A 508 -18.68 -12.62 -9.03
N ASP A 509 -18.79 -11.39 -9.53
CA ASP A 509 -17.85 -10.87 -10.52
C ASP A 509 -16.63 -10.24 -9.84
N LYS A 510 -15.70 -11.11 -9.44
CA LYS A 510 -14.45 -10.72 -8.82
C LYS A 510 -13.55 -9.91 -9.77
N LYS A 511 -13.60 -10.15 -11.09
CA LYS A 511 -12.72 -9.46 -12.05
C LYS A 511 -13.05 -7.97 -12.08
N SER A 512 -14.30 -7.63 -12.37
CA SER A 512 -14.73 -6.23 -12.46
C SER A 512 -14.69 -5.55 -11.09
N GLY A 513 -15.07 -6.25 -10.02
CA GLY A 513 -15.01 -5.71 -8.67
C GLY A 513 -13.59 -5.30 -8.25
N LEU A 514 -12.58 -6.08 -8.64
CA LEU A 514 -11.18 -5.73 -8.36
C LEU A 514 -10.68 -4.56 -9.20
N ILE A 515 -11.08 -4.46 -10.47
CA ILE A 515 -10.76 -3.29 -11.29
C ILE A 515 -11.31 -2.03 -10.61
N VAL A 516 -12.59 -2.00 -10.27
CA VAL A 516 -13.18 -0.83 -9.59
C VAL A 516 -12.51 -0.53 -8.25
N LEU A 517 -12.27 -1.56 -7.43
CA LEU A 517 -11.66 -1.40 -6.10
C LEU A 517 -10.22 -0.85 -6.20
N SER A 518 -9.45 -1.33 -7.17
CA SER A 518 -8.06 -0.91 -7.36
C SER A 518 -7.90 0.54 -7.81
N SER A 519 -8.93 1.13 -8.41
CA SER A 519 -8.95 2.55 -8.80
C SER A 519 -8.69 3.47 -7.59
N ILE A 520 -9.01 3.00 -6.37
CA ILE A 520 -8.72 3.72 -5.12
C ILE A 520 -7.22 3.96 -4.94
N ALA A 521 -6.37 3.01 -5.32
CA ALA A 521 -4.92 3.16 -5.22
C ALA A 521 -4.35 4.20 -6.21
N ASP A 522 -5.10 4.51 -7.28
CA ASP A 522 -4.75 5.51 -8.29
C ASP A 522 -5.27 6.91 -8.00
N LEU A 523 -6.11 7.08 -6.97
CA LEU A 523 -6.64 8.39 -6.57
C LEU A 523 -5.58 9.34 -5.99
N ASP A 524 -4.33 8.86 -5.81
CA ASP A 524 -3.21 9.62 -5.26
C ASP A 524 -3.51 10.17 -3.84
N ILE A 525 -4.30 9.41 -3.08
CA ILE A 525 -4.67 9.73 -1.69
C ILE A 525 -3.77 8.91 -0.77
N GLU A 526 -2.75 9.55 -0.21
CA GLU A 526 -1.94 9.01 0.88
C GLU A 526 -2.75 9.08 2.19
N ASN A 527 -3.61 8.09 2.42
CA ASN A 527 -4.42 7.99 3.62
C ASN A 527 -4.40 6.55 4.15
N GLU A 528 -3.87 6.37 5.37
CA GLU A 528 -3.74 5.05 5.97
C GLU A 528 -5.09 4.39 6.27
N GLU A 529 -6.11 5.13 6.69
CA GLU A 529 -7.44 4.57 6.99
C GLU A 529 -8.10 4.04 5.73
N LEU A 530 -7.94 4.76 4.62
CA LEU A 530 -8.39 4.34 3.30
C LEU A 530 -7.70 3.05 2.86
N TYR A 531 -6.39 2.95 3.03
CA TYR A 531 -5.63 1.76 2.68
C TYR A 531 -5.94 0.58 3.61
N LYS A 532 -6.19 0.80 4.91
CA LYS A 532 -6.68 -0.24 5.83
C LYS A 532 -8.03 -0.79 5.39
N LEU A 533 -8.97 0.09 4.99
CA LEU A 533 -10.26 -0.35 4.44
C LEU A 533 -10.09 -1.10 3.11
N LEU A 534 -9.18 -0.65 2.25
CA LEU A 534 -8.83 -1.34 1.01
C LEU A 534 -8.27 -2.75 1.28
N ALA A 535 -7.34 -2.90 2.23
CA ALA A 535 -6.81 -4.20 2.64
C ALA A 535 -7.92 -5.12 3.14
N TYR A 536 -8.80 -4.62 4.01
CA TYR A 536 -9.95 -5.38 4.50
C TYR A 536 -10.87 -5.86 3.37
N LYS A 537 -11.16 -5.01 2.38
CA LYS A 537 -11.98 -5.38 1.22
C LYS A 537 -11.29 -6.38 0.29
N LEU A 538 -9.97 -6.28 0.12
CA LEU A 538 -9.18 -7.26 -0.62
C LEU A 538 -9.16 -8.62 0.09
N LYS A 539 -9.03 -8.64 1.41
CA LYS A 539 -9.15 -9.85 2.25
C LYS A 539 -10.52 -10.52 2.09
N GLN A 540 -11.60 -9.75 2.20
CA GLN A 540 -12.97 -10.24 1.99
C GLN A 540 -13.17 -10.85 0.59
N ALA A 541 -12.50 -10.26 -0.40
CA ALA A 541 -12.51 -10.76 -1.77
C ALA A 541 -11.53 -11.93 -2.00
N GLU A 542 -10.80 -12.39 -0.98
CA GLU A 542 -9.76 -13.43 -1.06
C GLU A 542 -8.67 -13.07 -2.09
N VAL A 543 -8.19 -11.82 -2.06
CA VAL A 543 -7.10 -11.29 -2.90
C VAL A 543 -5.91 -10.94 -2.03
N TYR A 544 -5.35 -11.99 -1.45
CA TYR A 544 -4.34 -11.88 -0.41
C TYR A 544 -3.04 -11.26 -0.93
N ASP A 545 -2.67 -11.46 -2.21
CA ASP A 545 -1.48 -10.85 -2.81
C ASP A 545 -1.54 -9.31 -2.77
N LYS A 546 -2.70 -8.74 -3.07
CA LYS A 546 -2.92 -7.29 -3.05
C LYS A 546 -3.15 -6.77 -1.63
N GLU A 547 -3.81 -7.54 -0.77
CA GLU A 547 -3.93 -7.22 0.67
C GLU A 547 -2.54 -7.06 1.30
N LEU A 548 -1.64 -8.00 1.05
CA LEU A 548 -0.26 -7.95 1.54
C LEU A 548 0.46 -6.70 1.05
N PHE A 549 0.31 -6.36 -0.23
CA PHE A 549 0.92 -5.16 -0.80
C PHE A 549 0.41 -3.86 -0.16
N VAL A 550 -0.90 -3.77 0.07
CA VAL A 550 -1.55 -2.58 0.65
C VAL A 550 -1.19 -2.43 2.13
N THR A 551 -1.24 -3.51 2.90
CA THR A 551 -0.83 -3.50 4.32
C THR A 551 0.65 -3.18 4.49
N GLN A 552 1.51 -3.64 3.57
CA GLN A 552 2.90 -3.22 3.53
C GLN A 552 3.05 -1.71 3.33
N LYS A 553 2.29 -1.11 2.40
CA LYS A 553 2.29 0.35 2.20
C LYS A 553 1.84 1.11 3.46
N VAL A 554 0.80 0.61 4.15
CA VAL A 554 0.36 1.20 5.44
C VAL A 554 1.49 1.15 6.47
N LEU A 555 2.18 0.01 6.58
CA LEU A 555 3.33 -0.16 7.47
C LEU A 555 4.48 0.80 7.09
N GLU A 556 4.73 1.02 5.79
CA GLU A 556 5.74 1.97 5.30
C GLU A 556 5.40 3.42 5.70
N TRP A 557 4.12 3.82 5.63
CA TRP A 557 3.66 5.14 6.09
C TRP A 557 3.61 5.28 7.61
N ARG A 558 3.37 4.18 8.32
CA ARG A 558 3.21 4.13 9.79
C ARG A 558 4.19 3.12 10.42
N PRO A 559 5.52 3.30 10.28
CA PRO A 559 6.52 2.31 10.68
C PRO A 559 6.72 2.18 12.20
N PHE A 560 5.99 2.94 13.00
CA PHE A 560 5.99 2.90 14.47
C PHE A 560 4.60 2.55 15.04
N ASP A 561 3.61 2.27 14.20
CA ASP A 561 2.24 1.94 14.63
C ASP A 561 2.12 0.42 14.86
N PRO A 562 1.93 -0.05 16.12
CA PRO A 562 1.81 -1.48 16.42
C PRO A 562 0.73 -2.18 15.59
N GLN A 563 -0.40 -1.50 15.35
CA GLN A 563 -1.50 -2.04 14.55
C GLN A 563 -1.11 -2.27 13.09
N SER A 564 -0.31 -1.37 12.50
CA SER A 564 0.16 -1.52 11.13
C SER A 564 1.08 -2.74 10.95
N TYR A 565 1.90 -3.06 11.96
CA TYR A 565 2.69 -4.30 11.96
C TYR A 565 1.80 -5.53 12.10
N ARG A 566 0.79 -5.48 12.97
CA ARG A 566 -0.17 -6.57 13.16
C ARG A 566 -0.96 -6.85 11.88
N ASP A 567 -1.52 -5.81 11.25
CA ASP A 567 -2.28 -5.91 10.00
C ASP A 567 -1.43 -6.55 8.89
N TYR A 568 -0.16 -6.14 8.76
CA TYR A 568 0.78 -6.74 7.82
C TYR A 568 1.11 -8.20 8.14
N ALA A 569 1.29 -8.54 9.42
CA ALA A 569 1.53 -9.92 9.85
C ALA A 569 0.34 -10.84 9.56
N LEU A 570 -0.89 -10.36 9.75
CA LEU A 570 -2.10 -11.10 9.38
C LEU A 570 -2.18 -11.33 7.87
N ALA A 571 -1.86 -10.31 7.06
CA ALA A 571 -1.81 -10.46 5.61
C ALA A 571 -0.69 -11.42 5.15
N LEU A 572 0.45 -11.45 5.85
CA LEU A 572 1.52 -12.44 5.65
C LEU A 572 1.02 -13.86 5.95
N GLU A 573 0.26 -14.05 7.03
CA GLU A 573 -0.38 -15.33 7.36
C GLU A 573 -1.34 -15.78 6.24
N ASP A 574 -2.19 -14.89 5.76
CA ASP A 574 -3.14 -15.17 4.67
C ASP A 574 -2.42 -15.55 3.35
N ASN A 575 -1.20 -15.04 3.14
CA ASN A 575 -0.33 -15.41 2.01
C ASN A 575 0.52 -16.68 2.27
N GLY A 576 0.35 -17.35 3.40
CA GLY A 576 1.13 -18.54 3.77
C GLY A 576 2.57 -18.25 4.19
N GLN A 577 2.93 -16.99 4.45
CA GLN A 577 4.26 -16.56 4.87
C GLN A 577 4.40 -16.60 6.40
N TYR A 578 4.18 -17.79 6.98
CA TYR A 578 4.01 -17.97 8.44
C TYR A 578 5.21 -17.52 9.27
N GLN A 579 6.44 -17.83 8.85
CA GLN A 579 7.63 -17.41 9.60
C GLN A 579 7.78 -15.88 9.59
N GLN A 580 7.54 -15.23 8.45
CA GLN A 580 7.60 -13.78 8.37
C GLN A 580 6.50 -13.11 9.20
N ALA A 581 5.28 -13.66 9.16
CA ALA A 581 4.18 -13.21 10.02
C ALA A 581 4.58 -13.30 11.51
N LEU A 582 5.18 -14.42 11.92
CA LEU A 582 5.67 -14.63 13.28
C LEU A 582 6.77 -13.63 13.66
N ASP A 583 7.77 -13.44 12.80
CA ASP A 583 8.87 -12.49 13.02
C ASP A 583 8.35 -11.05 13.18
N HIS A 584 7.35 -10.66 12.38
CA HIS A 584 6.70 -9.35 12.49
C HIS A 584 5.91 -9.20 13.80
N LEU A 585 5.11 -10.19 14.21
CA LEU A 585 4.40 -10.14 15.50
C LEU A 585 5.37 -10.06 16.69
N TYR A 586 6.46 -10.83 16.66
CA TYR A 586 7.50 -10.73 17.68
C TYR A 586 8.21 -9.38 17.69
N SER A 587 8.42 -8.77 16.51
CA SER A 587 9.07 -7.47 16.42
C SER A 587 8.31 -6.37 17.17
N ILE A 588 6.97 -6.45 17.22
CA ILE A 588 6.11 -5.52 17.97
C ILE A 588 6.41 -5.59 19.47
N LEU A 589 6.47 -6.80 20.04
CA LEU A 589 6.80 -7.01 21.45
C LEU A 589 8.21 -6.48 21.80
N MET A 590 9.11 -6.47 20.81
CA MET A 590 10.49 -6.03 20.97
C MET A 590 10.68 -4.54 20.69
N GLN A 591 9.72 -3.83 20.12
CA GLN A 591 9.88 -2.42 19.76
C GLN A 591 9.52 -1.51 20.95
N SER A 592 10.22 -0.38 21.07
CA SER A 592 9.89 0.67 22.03
C SER A 592 8.93 1.67 21.39
N TYR A 593 7.76 1.86 21.98
CA TYR A 593 6.75 2.82 21.53
C TYR A 593 6.80 4.11 22.35
N THR A 594 6.30 5.21 21.77
CA THR A 594 6.08 6.43 22.56
C THR A 594 4.98 6.16 23.59
N LYS A 595 4.96 6.93 24.69
CA LYS A 595 3.93 6.79 25.71
C LYS A 595 2.52 6.91 25.13
N GLU A 596 2.32 7.83 24.19
CA GLU A 596 1.01 8.03 23.54
C GLU A 596 0.55 6.79 22.74
N LEU A 597 1.48 6.13 22.03
CA LEU A 597 1.19 4.90 21.29
C LEU A 597 0.93 3.73 22.25
N ALA A 598 1.74 3.61 23.31
CA ALA A 598 1.55 2.60 24.33
C ALA A 598 0.21 2.78 25.08
N ASP A 599 -0.19 4.00 25.39
CA ASP A 599 -1.46 4.31 26.05
C ASP A 599 -2.67 4.06 25.12
N ARG A 600 -2.51 4.32 23.81
CA ARG A 600 -3.55 4.10 22.80
C ARG A 600 -3.78 2.62 22.53
N ASP A 601 -2.71 1.85 22.40
CA ASP A 601 -2.70 0.41 22.09
C ASP A 601 -2.48 -0.45 23.34
N ASP A 602 -2.83 0.06 24.53
CA ASP A 602 -2.74 -0.64 25.81
C ASP A 602 -3.47 -1.99 25.72
N GLY A 603 -2.76 -3.09 26.01
CA GLY A 603 -3.30 -4.46 25.91
C GLY A 603 -3.16 -5.12 24.54
N ILE A 604 -2.50 -4.49 23.56
CA ILE A 604 -2.22 -5.12 22.25
C ILE A 604 -1.38 -6.39 22.42
N GLU A 605 -0.52 -6.45 23.43
CA GLU A 605 0.35 -7.59 23.70
C GLU A 605 -0.45 -8.88 23.95
N GLU A 606 -1.60 -8.79 24.62
CA GLU A 606 -2.50 -9.94 24.83
C GLU A 606 -2.95 -10.53 23.49
N THR A 607 -3.36 -9.66 22.56
CA THR A 607 -3.82 -10.05 21.23
C THR A 607 -2.69 -10.70 20.44
N LEU A 608 -1.50 -10.09 20.45
CA LEU A 608 -0.32 -10.58 19.74
C LEU A 608 0.12 -11.95 20.25
N LEU A 609 0.09 -12.18 21.56
CA LEU A 609 0.45 -13.47 22.15
C LEU A 609 -0.54 -14.56 21.75
N MET A 610 -1.84 -14.25 21.69
CA MET A 610 -2.85 -15.19 21.18
C MET A 610 -2.62 -15.51 19.71
N GLU A 611 -2.29 -14.51 18.89
CA GLU A 611 -1.99 -14.67 17.46
C GLU A 611 -0.70 -15.49 17.23
N ILE A 612 0.38 -15.18 17.94
CA ILE A 612 1.64 -15.92 17.94
C ILE A 612 1.40 -17.38 18.32
N ASN A 613 0.71 -17.63 19.43
CA ASN A 613 0.39 -18.99 19.89
C ASN A 613 -0.50 -19.72 18.88
N GLY A 614 -1.47 -19.03 18.27
CA GLY A 614 -2.31 -19.57 17.21
C GLY A 614 -1.50 -19.98 15.98
N LEU A 615 -0.58 -19.13 15.55
CA LEU A 615 0.29 -19.34 14.39
C LEU A 615 1.25 -20.51 14.63
N ILE A 616 1.90 -20.57 15.79
CA ILE A 616 2.77 -21.69 16.19
C ILE A 616 1.98 -22.99 16.30
N SER A 617 0.79 -22.96 16.91
CA SER A 617 -0.06 -24.15 17.07
C SER A 617 -0.50 -24.72 15.71
N ARG A 618 -0.87 -23.85 14.77
CA ARG A 618 -1.32 -24.24 13.43
C ARG A 618 -0.17 -24.67 12.51
N TYR A 619 0.98 -24.00 12.58
CA TYR A 619 2.01 -24.10 11.53
C TYR A 619 3.43 -24.41 12.04
N GLY A 620 3.70 -24.42 13.35
CA GLY A 620 5.04 -24.54 13.92
C GLY A 620 5.72 -25.92 13.81
N LYS A 621 5.13 -26.86 13.04
CA LYS A 621 5.72 -28.19 12.76
C LYS A 621 6.29 -28.32 11.35
N ASN A 622 6.24 -27.25 10.54
CA ASN A 622 6.73 -27.25 9.16
C ASN A 622 8.00 -26.43 9.01
#